data_AF-A0A7K5DSR0-F1
#
_entry.id   AF-A0A7K5DSR0-F1
#
_cell.length_a   1.000
_cell.length_b   1.000
_cell.length_c   1.000
_cell.angle_alpha   90.00
_cell.angle_beta   90.00
_cell.angle_gamma   90.00
#
_symmetry.space_group_name_H-M   'P 1'
#
loop_
_entity.id
_entity.type
_entity.pdbx_description
1 polymer ?
#
loop_
_entity_poly.entity_id
_entity_poly.type
_entity_poly.pdbx_seq_one_letter_code
_entity_poly.pdbx_strand_id
1 'polypeptide(L)' 'GSAGSQSMRKFSCVKLHTKQLSIRNLVGYEKHTQTNAIMFITRDGIKICVSADQKWVQTAMKKIKEKLTAKRK' A
#
# COMPACT_ATOMS: atom_id res chain seq x y z
N GLY A 1 19.56 25.79 20.52
CA GLY A 1 18.25 25.17 20.76
C GLY A 1 18.01 24.14 19.69
N SER A 2 17.93 22.86 20.06
CA SER A 2 17.81 21.74 19.14
C SER A 2 16.37 21.62 18.63
N ALA A 3 16.11 22.03 17.38
CA ALA A 3 14.86 21.74 16.69
C ALA A 3 15.06 20.58 15.72
N GLY A 4 15.41 19.41 16.27
CA GLY A 4 15.41 18.15 15.54
C GLY A 4 14.00 17.58 15.42
N SER A 5 13.07 18.29 14.77
CA SER A 5 11.76 17.73 14.45
C SER A 5 11.88 16.85 13.21
N GLN A 6 12.61 15.74 13.32
CA GLN A 6 12.31 14.58 12.49
C GLN A 6 10.98 14.03 13.01
N SER A 7 9.89 14.69 12.65
CA SER A 7 8.59 14.06 12.66
C SER A 7 8.73 12.92 11.66
N MET A 8 9.03 11.72 12.17
CA MET A 8 8.90 10.49 11.41
C MET A 8 7.50 10.55 10.85
N ARG A 9 7.37 10.86 9.56
CA ARG A 9 6.07 10.96 8.89
C ARG A 9 5.44 9.59 9.04
N LYS A 10 4.62 9.41 10.07
CA LYS A 10 3.67 8.30 10.15
C LYS A 10 2.83 8.51 8.91
N PHE A 11 3.07 7.69 7.89
CA PHE A 11 2.29 7.70 6.66
C PHE A 11 0.89 7.25 7.03
N SER A 12 0.03 8.20 7.42
CA SER A 12 -1.37 7.97 7.67
C SER A 12 -2.11 8.07 6.34
N CYS A 13 -3.05 7.16 6.10
CA CYS A 13 -3.91 7.18 4.93
C CYS A 13 -4.98 8.28 5.06
N VAL A 14 -4.58 9.55 5.08
CA VAL A 14 -5.48 10.72 5.14
C VAL A 14 -6.26 10.93 3.83
N LYS A 15 -5.74 10.43 2.71
CA LYS A 15 -6.44 10.42 1.41
C LYS A 15 -6.42 9.02 0.83
N LEU A 16 -7.61 8.49 0.51
CA LEU A 16 -7.76 7.19 -0.14
C LEU A 16 -7.91 7.38 -1.64
N HIS A 17 -7.02 6.75 -2.40
CA HIS A 17 -7.10 6.72 -3.84
C HIS A 17 -8.24 5.77 -4.26
N THR A 18 -9.18 6.30 -5.06
CA THR A 18 -10.32 5.55 -5.60
C THR A 18 -10.06 5.03 -7.00
N LYS A 19 -9.13 5.64 -7.74
CA LYS A 19 -8.75 5.20 -9.08
C LYS A 19 -7.98 3.87 -9.01
N GLN A 20 -8.39 2.92 -9.85
CA GLN A 20 -7.71 1.65 -10.00
C GLN A 20 -6.26 1.85 -10.45
N LEU A 21 -5.33 1.31 -9.68
CA LEU A 21 -3.91 1.33 -10.01
C LEU A 21 -3.54 0.16 -10.92
N SER A 22 -2.49 0.33 -11.73
CA SER A 22 -1.94 -0.79 -12.51
C SER A 22 -1.27 -1.80 -11.59
N ILE A 23 -1.89 -2.98 -11.44
CA ILE A 23 -1.41 -4.07 -10.58
C ILE A 23 0.00 -4.54 -10.99
N ARG A 24 0.40 -4.33 -12.25
CA ARG A 24 1.74 -4.69 -12.76
C ARG A 24 2.86 -3.98 -12.01
N ASN A 25 2.61 -2.76 -11.56
CA ASN A 25 3.60 -1.90 -10.91
C ASN A 25 3.58 -2.02 -9.39
N LEU A 26 2.68 -2.82 -8.83
CA LEU A 26 2.58 -3.07 -7.39
C LEU A 26 3.47 -4.25 -7.00
N VAL A 27 4.34 -4.05 -6.03
CA VAL A 27 5.30 -5.07 -5.54
C VAL A 27 4.91 -5.61 -4.17
N GLY A 28 4.13 -4.86 -3.41
CA GLY A 28 3.76 -5.20 -2.04
C GLY A 28 2.54 -4.42 -1.59
N TYR A 29 2.04 -4.79 -0.42
CA TYR A 29 1.01 -4.04 0.27
C TYR A 29 1.15 -4.20 1.79
N GLU A 30 0.69 -3.18 2.51
CA GLU A 30 0.61 -3.16 3.97
C GLU A 30 -0.85 -2.88 4.36
N LYS A 31 -1.36 -3.57 5.39
CA LYS A 31 -2.69 -3.28 5.94
C LYS A 31 -2.57 -2.15 6.95
N HIS A 32 -3.40 -1.13 6.84
CA HIS A 32 -3.48 -0.11 7.88
C HIS A 32 -4.33 -0.66 9.03
N THR A 33 -3.82 -0.62 10.26
CA THR A 33 -4.50 -1.22 11.43
C THR A 33 -5.61 -0.35 11.99
N GLN A 34 -5.54 0.97 11.80
CA GLN A 34 -6.50 1.93 12.38
C GLN A 34 -7.64 2.31 11.43
N THR A 35 -7.56 1.93 10.15
CA THR A 35 -8.55 2.32 9.13
C THR A 35 -8.72 1.18 8.13
N ASN A 36 -9.88 1.04 7.49
CA ASN A 36 -10.12 0.09 6.38
C ASN A 36 -9.41 0.51 5.09
N ALA A 37 -8.09 0.67 5.16
CA ALA A 37 -7.22 1.12 4.10
C ALA A 37 -6.07 0.13 3.88
N ILE A 38 -5.74 -0.07 2.60
CA ILE A 38 -4.59 -0.83 2.16
C ILE A 38 -3.57 0.15 1.58
N MET A 39 -2.32 -0.01 1.96
CA MET A 39 -1.22 0.79 1.43
C MET A 39 -0.46 -0.05 0.42
N PHE A 40 -0.65 0.23 -0.87
CA PHE A 40 0.12 -0.41 -1.92
C PHE A 40 1.50 0.21 -2.04
N ILE A 41 2.50 -0.64 -2.27
CA ILE A 41 3.87 -0.23 -2.53
C ILE A 41 4.14 -0.45 -4.03
N THR A 42 4.47 0.61 -4.74
CA THR A 42 4.88 0.54 -6.15
C THR A 42 6.34 0.10 -6.28
N ARG A 43 6.75 -0.29 -7.49
CA ARG A 43 8.15 -0.59 -7.82
C ARG A 43 9.09 0.57 -7.50
N ASP A 44 8.61 1.80 -7.64
CA ASP A 44 9.37 3.03 -7.38
C ASP A 44 9.46 3.37 -5.88
N GLY A 45 8.97 2.49 -5.00
CA GLY A 45 8.96 2.70 -3.55
C GLY A 45 7.88 3.66 -3.06
N ILE A 46 6.96 4.09 -3.93
CA ILE A 46 5.86 5.00 -3.58
C ILE A 46 4.77 4.20 -2.87
N LYS A 47 4.32 4.73 -1.73
CA LYS A 47 3.22 4.18 -0.94
C LYS A 47 1.91 4.89 -1.28
N ILE A 48 0.90 4.13 -1.72
CA ILE A 48 -0.41 4.66 -2.11
C ILE A 48 -1.51 4.02 -1.26
N CYS A 49 -2.24 4.84 -0.53
CA CYS A 49 -3.38 4.41 0.26
C CYS A 49 -4.63 4.24 -0.61
N VAL A 50 -5.35 3.13 -0.44
CA VAL A 50 -6.61 2.81 -1.11
C VAL A 50 -7.60 2.22 -0.12
N SER A 51 -8.90 2.33 -0.39
CA SER A 51 -9.92 1.65 0.44
C SER A 51 -9.87 0.13 0.21
N ALA A 52 -9.94 -0.63 1.30
CA ALA A 52 -9.96 -2.11 1.26
C ALA A 52 -11.26 -2.69 0.65
N ASP A 53 -12.31 -1.87 0.55
CA ASP A 53 -13.65 -2.30 0.15
C ASP A 53 -13.80 -2.43 -1.37
N GLN A 54 -12.83 -1.93 -2.12
CA GLN A 54 -12.85 -1.99 -3.58
C GLN A 54 -12.47 -3.39 -4.09
N LYS A 55 -13.31 -4.00 -4.94
CA LYS A 55 -13.08 -5.35 -5.50
C LYS A 55 -11.73 -5.51 -6.21
N TRP A 56 -11.25 -4.46 -6.88
CA TRP A 56 -9.95 -4.49 -7.56
C TRP A 56 -8.78 -4.53 -6.58
N VAL A 57 -8.93 -3.97 -5.37
CA VAL A 57 -7.90 -3.96 -4.32
C VAL A 57 -7.70 -5.38 -3.80
N GLN A 58 -8.78 -6.09 -3.50
CA GLN A 58 -8.76 -7.51 -3.12
C GLN A 58 -8.07 -8.37 -4.20
N THR A 59 -8.42 -8.12 -5.47
CA THR A 59 -7.81 -8.81 -6.62
C THR A 59 -6.31 -8.52 -6.73
N ALA A 60 -5.90 -7.26 -6.53
CA ALA A 60 -4.49 -6.86 -6.55
C ALA A 60 -3.70 -7.51 -5.41
N MET A 61 -4.26 -7.53 -4.18
CA MET A 61 -3.65 -8.19 -3.03
C MET A 61 -3.42 -9.68 -3.30
N LYS A 62 -4.41 -10.38 -3.86
CA LYS A 62 -4.29 -11.80 -4.25
C LYS A 62 -3.15 -12.02 -5.24
N LYS A 63 -3.11 -11.23 -6.32
CA LYS A 63 -2.04 -11.32 -7.34
C LYS A 63 -0.64 -11.05 -6.77
N ILE A 64 -0.51 -10.07 -5.87
CA ILE A 64 0.75 -9.78 -5.20
C ILE A 64 1.16 -10.96 -4.31
N LYS A 65 0.22 -11.52 -3.53
CA LYS A 65 0.47 -12.69 -2.68
C LYS A 65 0.95 -13.89 -3.50
N GLU A 66 0.27 -14.20 -4.60
CA GLU A 66 0.65 -15.28 -5.52
C GLU A 66 2.08 -15.10 -6.06
N LYS A 67 2.44 -13.88 -6.50
CA LYS A 67 3.80 -13.56 -6.95
C LYS A 67 4.85 -13.74 -5.85
N LEU A 68 4.54 -13.34 -4.62
CA LEU A 68 5.46 -13.47 -3.49
C LEU A 68 5.63 -14.93 -3.05
N THR A 69 4.59 -15.75 -3.15
CA THR A 69 4.69 -17.19 -2.88
C THR A 69 5.46 -17.90 -3.99
N ALA A 70 5.23 -17.56 -5.25
CA ALA A 70 5.95 -18.15 -6.39
C ALA A 70 7.46 -17.85 -6.35
N LYS A 71 7.87 -16.66 -5.91
CA LYS A 71 9.30 -16.31 -5.75
C LYS A 71 10.02 -17.02 -4.60
N ARG A 72 9.28 -17.60 -3.64
CA ARG A 72 9.87 -18.33 -2.50
C ARG A 72 10.10 -19.81 -2.80
N LYS A 73 9.69 -20.28 -3.98
CA LYS A 73 9.83 -21.65 -4.44
C LYS A 73 10.95 -21.72 -5.48
#